data_AF-X0RZT1-F1
#
_entry.id   AF-X0RZT1-F1
#
_cell.length_a   1.000
_cell.length_b   1.000
_cell.length_c   1.000
_cell.angle_alpha   90.00
_cell.angle_beta   90.00
_cell.angle_gamma   90.00
#
_symmetry.space_group_name_H-M   'P 1'
#
loop_
_entity.id
_entity.type
_entity.pdbx_description
1 polymer ?
#
loop_
_entity_poly.entity_id
_entity_poly.type
_entity_poly.pdbx_seq_one_letter_code
_entity_poly.pdbx_strand_id
1 'polypeptide(L)'
;MLVGYAAVFYRKGDPATEYELWDGVVERVMPGAFDRALREKDDVRGLFNHDRTLLLGRTSSGTMRLSVDQVGLKYAIDVPDTQAGRDVIIVAERGDLSGSSFSFLPDDSGGVLWREEEDGDIRELHSVKLYDVGPVTFPAYEGTTAGVRGHNAGGG
;
A
#
# COMPACT_ATOMS: atom_id res chain seq x y z
N MET A 1 -9.72 -3.00 13.63
CA MET A 1 -8.81 -3.52 12.58
C MET A 1 -8.50 -2.37 11.63
N LEU A 2 -7.23 -2.16 11.29
CA LEU A 2 -6.85 -1.14 10.31
C LEU A 2 -6.83 -1.77 8.91
N VAL A 3 -7.50 -1.14 7.96
CA VAL A 3 -7.62 -1.61 6.57
C VAL A 3 -7.32 -0.49 5.60
N GLY A 4 -6.89 -0.84 4.39
CA GLY A 4 -6.61 0.15 3.36
C GLY A 4 -6.13 -0.46 2.06
N TYR A 5 -5.95 0.40 1.06
CA TYR A 5 -5.27 0.08 -0.18
C TYR A 5 -3.87 0.69 -0.12
N ALA A 6 -2.84 -0.15 -0.02
CA ALA A 6 -1.44 0.30 -0.02
C ALA A 6 -0.99 0.84 -1.38
N ALA A 7 -1.59 0.31 -2.44
CA ALA A 7 -1.38 0.72 -3.82
C ALA A 7 -2.68 0.55 -4.59
N VAL A 8 -2.90 1.40 -5.59
CA VAL A 8 -3.97 1.24 -6.58
C VAL A 8 -3.39 0.91 -7.94
N PHE A 9 -4.09 0.09 -8.72
CA PHE A 9 -3.68 -0.20 -10.08
C PHE A 9 -4.02 0.96 -11.01
N TYR A 10 -3.14 1.20 -11.96
CA TYR A 10 -3.31 2.19 -13.01
C TYR A 10 -4.63 2.00 -13.75
N ARG A 11 -5.36 3.10 -13.91
CA ARG A 11 -6.57 3.18 -14.71
C ARG A 11 -6.44 4.37 -15.65
N LYS A 12 -6.54 4.10 -16.94
CA LYS A 12 -6.47 5.14 -17.97
C LYS A 12 -7.53 6.22 -17.71
N GLY A 13 -7.07 7.47 -17.62
CA GLY A 13 -7.93 8.64 -17.38
C GLY A 13 -8.23 8.90 -15.91
N ASP A 14 -7.60 8.20 -14.97
CA ASP A 14 -7.72 8.42 -13.53
C ASP A 14 -6.35 8.82 -12.94
N PRO A 15 -6.07 10.13 -12.78
CA PRO A 15 -4.77 10.61 -12.30
C PRO A 15 -4.48 10.18 -10.86
N ALA A 16 -5.50 9.78 -10.08
CA ALA A 16 -5.29 9.28 -8.72
C ALA A 16 -4.61 7.91 -8.68
N THR A 17 -4.43 7.26 -9.84
CA THR A 17 -3.75 5.96 -10.01
C THR A 17 -2.33 6.08 -10.56
N GLU A 18 -1.83 7.31 -10.65
CA GLU A 18 -0.51 7.66 -11.13
C GLU A 18 0.26 8.40 -10.03
N TYR A 19 1.59 8.36 -10.09
CA TYR A 19 2.44 9.14 -9.18
C TYR A 19 3.58 9.80 -9.95
N GLU A 20 3.71 11.13 -9.83
CA GLU A 20 4.82 11.87 -10.43
C GLU A 20 6.10 11.63 -9.61
N LEU A 21 7.08 10.95 -10.22
CA LEU A 21 8.35 10.65 -9.57
C LEU A 21 9.28 11.88 -9.58
N TRP A 22 9.32 12.57 -10.72
CA TRP A 22 9.99 13.84 -10.97
C TRP A 22 9.41 14.45 -12.25
N ASP A 23 9.84 15.68 -12.58
CA ASP A 23 9.35 16.43 -13.73
C ASP A 23 9.36 15.59 -15.02
N GLY A 24 8.17 15.38 -15.58
CA GLY A 24 7.96 14.61 -16.82
C GLY A 24 8.08 13.09 -16.68
N VAL A 25 8.10 12.52 -15.46
CA VAL A 25 8.14 11.07 -15.26
C VAL A 25 7.09 10.58 -14.27
N VAL A 26 6.25 9.66 -14.74
CA VAL A 26 5.11 9.11 -13.98
C VAL A 26 5.28 7.62 -13.72
N GLU A 27 4.98 7.18 -12.50
CA GLU A 27 4.89 5.78 -12.11
C GLU A 27 3.43 5.27 -12.20
N ARG A 28 3.29 4.07 -12.77
CA ARG A 28 2.02 3.34 -12.88
C ARG A 28 2.18 1.95 -12.29
N VAL A 29 1.33 1.57 -11.35
CA VAL A 29 1.27 0.20 -10.84
C VAL A 29 0.34 -0.63 -11.71
N MET A 30 0.86 -1.62 -12.42
CA MET A 30 0.03 -2.39 -13.35
C MET A 30 -0.72 -3.53 -12.63
N PRO A 31 -1.93 -3.91 -13.10
CA PRO A 31 -2.59 -5.13 -12.65
C PRO A 31 -1.65 -6.33 -12.75
N GLY A 32 -1.56 -7.11 -11.67
CA GLY A 32 -0.64 -8.25 -11.56
C GLY A 32 0.72 -7.93 -10.91
N ALA A 33 1.05 -6.66 -10.67
CA ALA A 33 2.33 -6.23 -10.09
C ALA A 33 2.69 -6.92 -8.76
N PHE A 34 1.67 -7.35 -7.99
CA PHE A 34 1.84 -7.95 -6.67
C PHE A 34 1.64 -9.47 -6.65
N ASP A 35 1.29 -10.09 -7.80
CA ASP A 35 0.94 -11.52 -7.85
C ASP A 35 2.08 -12.42 -7.40
N ARG A 36 3.31 -12.05 -7.77
CA ARG A 36 4.52 -12.76 -7.32
C ARG A 36 4.71 -12.61 -5.81
N ALA A 37 4.71 -11.40 -5.29
CA ALA A 37 4.89 -11.12 -3.86
C ALA A 37 3.89 -11.90 -2.99
N LEU A 38 2.62 -11.96 -3.42
CA LEU A 38 1.59 -12.72 -2.70
C LEU A 38 1.78 -14.24 -2.83
N ARG A 39 2.10 -14.74 -4.03
CA ARG A 39 2.33 -16.18 -4.27
C ARG A 39 3.54 -16.71 -3.51
N GLU A 40 4.63 -15.94 -3.48
CA GLU A 40 5.88 -16.28 -2.78
C GLU A 40 5.82 -15.96 -1.28
N LYS A 41 4.74 -15.31 -0.83
CA LYS A 41 4.52 -14.93 0.57
C LYS A 41 5.65 -14.06 1.10
N ASP A 42 5.91 -12.96 0.38
CA ASP A 42 6.83 -11.94 0.86
C ASP A 42 6.51 -11.58 2.33
N ASP A 43 7.59 -11.45 3.09
CA ASP A 43 7.51 -11.07 4.48
C ASP A 43 7.40 -9.54 4.56
N VAL A 44 6.16 -9.05 4.71
CA VAL A 44 5.82 -7.63 4.62
C VAL A 44 5.45 -7.10 6.00
N ARG A 45 5.97 -5.92 6.36
CA ARG A 45 5.62 -5.21 7.60
C ARG A 45 4.49 -4.23 7.36
N GLY A 46 3.57 -4.13 8.32
CA GLY A 46 2.62 -3.04 8.43
C GLY A 46 3.27 -1.92 9.23
N LEU A 47 3.64 -0.80 8.61
CA LEU A 47 4.31 0.33 9.27
C LEU A 47 3.48 1.60 9.14
N PHE A 48 3.56 2.49 10.13
CA PHE A 48 3.11 3.87 9.95
C PHE A 48 4.25 4.72 9.41
N ASN A 49 4.01 5.50 8.34
CA ASN A 49 5.01 6.41 7.73
C ASN A 49 6.33 5.74 7.31
N HIS A 50 6.31 4.44 6.99
CA HIS A 50 7.51 3.63 6.73
C HIS A 50 8.53 3.61 7.90
N ASP A 51 8.14 4.07 9.09
CA ASP A 51 9.00 4.11 10.26
C ASP A 51 9.09 2.71 10.88
N ARG A 52 10.30 2.15 10.85
CA ARG A 52 10.59 0.80 11.37
C ARG A 52 10.38 0.68 12.89
N THR A 53 10.29 1.79 13.60
CA THR A 53 9.96 1.83 15.03
C THR A 53 8.46 1.78 15.30
N LEU A 54 7.62 2.05 14.29
CA LEU A 54 6.16 2.12 14.38
C LEU A 54 5.50 0.92 13.70
N LEU A 55 5.86 -0.28 14.19
CA LEU A 55 5.34 -1.55 13.67
C LEU A 55 3.90 -1.81 14.13
N LEU A 56 3.00 -1.98 13.15
CA LEU A 56 1.58 -2.24 13.35
C LEU A 56 1.20 -3.70 13.07
N GLY A 57 1.96 -4.42 12.26
CA GLY A 57 1.67 -5.83 11.94
C GLY A 57 2.70 -6.43 11.00
N ARG A 58 2.57 -7.72 10.70
CA ARG A 58 3.47 -8.41 9.75
C ARG A 58 2.81 -9.65 9.18
N THR A 59 3.05 -9.94 7.91
CA THR A 59 2.46 -11.10 7.22
C THR A 59 2.96 -12.43 7.82
N SER A 60 4.27 -12.55 8.07
CA SER A 60 4.85 -13.80 8.58
C SER A 60 4.43 -14.16 10.00
N SER A 61 4.04 -13.19 10.83
CA SER A 61 3.50 -13.42 12.18
C SER A 61 1.98 -13.58 12.20
N GLY A 62 1.31 -13.45 11.05
CA GLY A 62 -0.14 -13.54 10.97
C GLY A 62 -0.87 -12.38 11.66
N THR A 63 -0.23 -11.21 11.81
CA THR A 63 -0.84 -9.97 12.34
C THR A 63 -1.07 -8.91 11.25
N MET A 64 -0.76 -9.26 9.99
CA MET A 64 -1.25 -8.57 8.80
C MET A 64 -1.63 -9.57 7.69
N ARG A 65 -2.64 -9.23 6.89
CA ARG A 65 -3.03 -9.94 5.67
C ARG A 65 -2.94 -8.99 4.50
N LEU A 66 -2.49 -9.52 3.37
CA LEU A 66 -2.50 -8.83 2.08
C LEU A 66 -3.37 -9.58 1.09
N SER A 67 -4.03 -8.86 0.21
CA SER A 67 -4.82 -9.42 -0.89
C SER A 67 -4.88 -8.43 -2.04
N VAL A 68 -5.19 -8.90 -3.24
CA VAL A 68 -5.38 -8.05 -4.41
C VAL A 68 -6.81 -8.20 -4.93
N ASP A 69 -7.37 -7.10 -5.42
CA ASP A 69 -8.59 -7.10 -6.25
C ASP A 69 -8.43 -6.14 -7.44
N GLN A 70 -9.53 -5.81 -8.12
CA GLN A 70 -9.52 -4.91 -9.30
C GLN A 70 -9.16 -3.45 -8.96
N VAL A 71 -9.04 -3.09 -7.68
CA VAL A 71 -8.61 -1.75 -7.25
C VAL A 71 -7.11 -1.73 -7.02
N GLY A 72 -6.55 -2.72 -6.33
CA GLY A 72 -5.12 -2.77 -6.05
C GLY A 72 -4.75 -3.68 -4.89
N LEU A 73 -3.67 -3.34 -4.20
CA LEU A 73 -3.14 -4.10 -3.05
C LEU A 73 -3.84 -3.66 -1.76
N LYS A 74 -4.66 -4.54 -1.19
CA LYS A 74 -5.31 -4.37 0.11
C LYS A 74 -4.44 -4.88 1.24
N TYR A 75 -4.53 -4.22 2.38
CA TYR A 75 -4.02 -4.72 3.65
C TYR A 75 -5.10 -4.74 4.75
N ALA A 76 -4.95 -5.66 5.69
CA ALA A 76 -5.73 -5.73 6.92
C ALA A 76 -4.83 -6.10 8.10
N ILE A 77 -4.71 -5.18 9.07
CA ILE A 77 -3.78 -5.26 10.19
C ILE A 77 -4.56 -5.41 11.50
N ASP A 78 -4.17 -6.42 12.28
CA ASP A 78 -4.59 -6.57 13.67
C ASP A 78 -3.66 -5.71 14.52
N VAL A 79 -3.99 -4.41 14.59
CA VAL A 79 -3.13 -3.41 15.23
C VAL A 79 -2.90 -3.79 16.69
N PRO A 80 -1.64 -3.87 17.16
CA PRO A 80 -1.35 -4.25 18.53
C PRO A 80 -1.76 -3.13 19.49
N ASP A 81 -2.09 -3.50 20.72
CA ASP A 81 -2.38 -2.56 21.80
C ASP A 81 -1.11 -1.91 22.39
N THR A 82 -0.28 -1.35 21.50
CA THR A 82 0.87 -0.51 21.86
C THR A 82 0.46 0.96 21.81
N GLN A 83 1.31 1.85 22.34
CA GLN A 83 1.07 3.28 22.20
C GLN A 83 0.95 3.70 20.73
N ALA A 84 1.92 3.31 19.90
CA ALA A 84 1.88 3.60 18.46
C ALA A 84 0.62 3.02 17.78
N GLY A 85 0.22 1.80 18.13
CA GLY A 85 -0.97 1.17 17.59
C GLY A 85 -2.25 1.93 17.94
N ARG A 86 -2.43 2.30 19.21
CA ARG A 86 -3.57 3.10 19.67
C ARG A 86 -3.60 4.47 19.02
N ASP A 87 -2.46 5.16 18.97
CA ASP A 87 -2.34 6.50 18.39
C ASP A 87 -2.74 6.48 16.91
N VAL A 88 -2.24 5.51 16.14
CA VAL A 88 -2.58 5.33 14.71
C VAL A 88 -4.07 5.04 14.51
N ILE A 89 -4.68 4.19 15.35
CA ILE A 89 -6.11 3.92 15.28
C ILE A 89 -6.92 5.20 15.52
N ILE A 90 -6.58 5.99 16.54
CA ILE A 90 -7.31 7.22 16.89
C ILE A 90 -7.24 8.24 15.74
N VAL A 91 -6.07 8.48 15.17
CA VAL A 91 -5.95 9.44 14.05
C VAL A 91 -6.60 8.92 12.76
N ALA A 92 -6.61 7.60 12.54
CA ALA A 92 -7.36 7.00 11.44
C ALA A 92 -8.88 7.13 11.62
N GLU A 93 -9.41 6.90 12.83
CA GLU A 93 -10.83 7.07 13.15
C GLU A 93 -11.30 8.51 13.00
N ARG A 94 -10.42 9.48 13.32
CA ARG A 94 -10.69 10.90 13.11
C ARG A 94 -10.68 11.30 11.63
N GLY A 95 -10.16 10.44 10.76
CA GLY A 95 -10.03 10.70 9.32
C GLY A 95 -8.77 11.49 8.94
N ASP A 96 -7.77 11.58 9.82
CA ASP A 96 -6.52 12.29 9.53
C ASP A 96 -5.60 11.50 8.60
N LEU A 97 -5.80 10.18 8.53
CA LEU A 97 -5.08 9.29 7.64
C LEU A 97 -5.97 8.94 6.46
N SER A 98 -5.73 9.60 5.32
CA SER A 98 -6.55 9.46 4.11
C SER A 98 -6.03 8.43 3.12
N GLY A 99 -4.74 8.07 3.20
CA GLY A 99 -4.09 7.21 2.22
C GLY A 99 -3.02 6.30 2.82
N SER A 100 -2.37 5.56 1.94
CA SER A 100 -1.35 4.57 2.30
C SER A 100 -0.23 4.55 1.28
N SER A 101 0.82 3.82 1.63
CA SER A 101 1.96 3.61 0.76
C SER A 101 2.49 2.19 0.92
N PHE A 102 3.42 1.84 0.04
CA PHE A 102 4.13 0.57 0.03
C PHE A 102 5.58 0.81 -0.37
N SER A 103 6.49 0.07 0.26
CA SER A 103 7.89 0.05 -0.13
C SER A 103 8.22 -1.27 -0.81
N PHE A 104 9.02 -1.19 -1.86
CA PHE A 104 9.24 -2.31 -2.76
C PHE A 104 10.58 -2.24 -3.47
N LEU A 105 10.98 -3.36 -4.07
CA LEU A 105 12.04 -3.44 -5.08
C LEU A 105 11.43 -4.05 -6.35
N PRO A 106 11.61 -3.45 -7.53
CA PRO A 106 11.26 -4.10 -8.79
C PRO A 106 11.96 -5.44 -8.96
N ASP A 107 11.31 -6.36 -9.66
CA ASP A 107 11.98 -7.60 -10.07
C ASP A 107 13.06 -7.32 -11.12
N ASP A 108 14.27 -7.87 -10.90
CA ASP A 108 15.39 -7.75 -11.84
C ASP A 108 15.08 -8.39 -13.21
N SER A 109 14.11 -9.31 -13.26
CA SER A 109 13.70 -10.04 -14.46
C SER A 109 12.57 -9.36 -15.26
N GLY A 110 12.57 -8.03 -15.32
CA GLY A 110 11.58 -7.25 -16.09
C GLY A 110 10.39 -6.76 -15.26
N GLY A 111 10.59 -6.50 -13.97
CA GLY A 111 9.56 -5.93 -13.10
C GLY A 111 9.20 -4.48 -13.41
N VAL A 112 9.97 -3.81 -14.25
CA VAL A 112 9.72 -2.45 -14.75
C VAL A 112 9.72 -2.45 -16.28
N LEU A 113 8.73 -1.80 -16.87
CA LEU A 113 8.73 -1.40 -18.29
C LEU A 113 8.72 0.13 -18.39
N TRP A 114 9.58 0.66 -19.24
CA TRP A 114 9.61 2.09 -19.57
C TRP A 114 8.87 2.32 -20.89
N ARG A 115 8.01 3.35 -20.92
CA ARG A 115 7.36 3.85 -22.14
C ARG A 115 7.69 5.32 -22.30
N GLU A 116 8.03 5.70 -23.53
CA GLU A 116 8.13 7.10 -23.93
C GLU A 116 6.74 7.53 -24.44
N GLU A 117 6.17 8.60 -23.88
CA GLU A 117 4.96 9.27 -24.36
C GLU A 117 5.26 10.75 -24.66
N GLU A 118 4.37 11.42 -25.40
CA GLU A 118 4.57 12.81 -25.83
C GLU A 118 4.72 13.78 -24.64
N ASP A 119 4.05 13.48 -23.53
CA ASP A 119 4.02 14.30 -22.31
C ASP A 119 5.09 13.88 -21.26
N GLY A 120 5.93 12.87 -21.56
CA GLY A 120 6.96 12.39 -20.64
C GLY A 120 7.16 10.88 -20.65
N ASP A 121 8.05 10.39 -19.77
CA ASP A 121 8.33 8.97 -19.62
C ASP A 121 7.42 8.33 -18.56
N ILE A 122 7.01 7.10 -18.82
CA ILE A 122 6.20 6.31 -17.90
C ILE A 122 6.98 5.09 -17.44
N ARG A 123 7.06 4.93 -16.13
CA ARG A 123 7.58 3.76 -15.44
C ARG A 123 6.42 2.87 -15.00
N GLU A 124 6.21 1.77 -15.71
CA GLU A 124 5.21 0.76 -15.33
C GLU A 124 5.84 -0.30 -14.42
N LEU A 125 5.25 -0.51 -13.24
CA LEU A 125 5.59 -1.61 -12.35
C LEU A 125 4.75 -2.85 -12.71
N HIS A 126 5.40 -3.94 -13.10
CA HIS A 126 4.76 -5.20 -13.51
C HIS A 126 5.05 -6.37 -12.56
N SER A 127 6.11 -6.28 -11.75
CA SER A 127 6.41 -7.26 -10.70
C SER A 127 7.31 -6.62 -9.65
N VAL A 128 6.94 -6.74 -8.39
CA VAL A 128 7.70 -6.18 -7.27
C VAL A 128 7.87 -7.19 -6.14
N LYS A 129 8.95 -7.04 -5.38
CA LYS A 129 9.12 -7.58 -4.03
C LYS A 129 8.64 -6.55 -3.02
N LEU A 130 7.76 -6.93 -2.10
CA LEU A 130 7.23 -6.04 -1.06
C LEU A 130 8.07 -6.12 0.22
N TYR A 131 8.32 -4.96 0.86
CA TYR A 131 9.00 -4.90 2.16
C TYR A 131 8.06 -4.43 3.27
N ASP A 132 7.32 -3.36 3.00
CA ASP A 132 6.32 -2.85 3.94
C ASP A 132 5.17 -2.16 3.22
N VAL A 133 4.04 -2.06 3.93
CA VAL A 133 2.86 -1.32 3.55
C VAL A 133 2.29 -0.62 4.77
N GLY A 134 1.46 0.38 4.57
CA GLY A 134 0.62 0.89 5.66
C GLY A 134 0.20 2.34 5.48
N PRO A 135 -0.48 2.88 6.50
CA PRO A 135 -0.94 4.26 6.48
C PRO A 135 0.26 5.21 6.46
N VAL A 136 0.08 6.31 5.74
CA VAL A 136 1.05 7.41 5.72
C VAL A 136 0.32 8.75 5.86
N THR A 137 1.05 9.75 6.33
CA THR A 137 0.53 11.12 6.45
C THR A 137 0.39 11.78 5.07
N PHE A 138 1.26 11.40 4.13
CA PHE A 138 1.30 11.93 2.76
C PHE A 138 1.38 10.74 1.79
N PRO A 139 0.25 10.28 1.22
CA PRO A 139 0.25 9.19 0.26
C PRO A 139 0.90 9.61 -1.07
N ALA A 140 1.61 8.69 -1.70
CA ALA A 140 2.15 8.90 -3.05
C ALA A 140 1.01 8.88 -4.10
N TYR A 141 0.11 7.90 -4.01
CA TYR A 141 -1.03 7.75 -4.90
C TYR A 141 -2.30 8.23 -4.20
N GLU A 142 -2.98 9.25 -4.76
CA GLU A 142 -4.20 9.82 -4.18
C GLU A 142 -5.36 8.81 -4.08
N GLY A 143 -5.37 7.77 -4.93
CA GLY A 143 -6.38 6.71 -4.91
C GLY A 143 -6.22 5.70 -3.77
N THR A 144 -5.12 5.75 -3.01
CA THR A 144 -4.90 4.87 -1.85
C THR A 144 -5.82 5.25 -0.69
N THR A 145 -6.02 4.31 0.24
CA THR A 145 -6.89 4.56 1.40
C THR A 145 -6.30 3.98 2.67
N ALA A 146 -6.63 4.59 3.81
CA ALA A 146 -6.46 4.01 5.13
C ALA A 146 -7.73 4.28 5.95
N GLY A 147 -8.14 3.32 6.78
CA GLY A 147 -9.30 3.50 7.65
C GLY A 147 -9.47 2.37 8.66
N VAL A 148 -10.25 2.62 9.70
CA VAL A 148 -10.57 1.63 10.73
C VAL A 148 -11.88 0.94 10.39
N ARG A 149 -11.85 -0.39 10.35
CA ARG A 149 -13.06 -1.21 10.31
C ARG A 149 -13.35 -1.73 11.72
N GLY A 150 -14.53 -1.40 12.22
CA GLY A 150 -15.06 -1.95 13.46
C GLY A 150 -15.25 -3.46 13.33
N HIS A 151 -14.67 -4.22 14.27
CA HIS A 151 -15.26 -5.50 14.64
C HIS A 151 -16.47 -5.16 15.49
N ASN A 152 -17.68 -5.51 15.03
CA ASN A 152 -18.76 -5.78 15.97
C ASN A 152 -18.36 -7.05 16.73
N ALA A 153 -17.57 -6.90 17.79
CA ALA A 153 -17.52 -7.89 18.84
C ALA A 153 -18.91 -7.88 19.49
N GLY A 154 -19.62 -8.99 19.39
CA GLY A 154 -21.02 -9.12 19.79
C GLY A 154 -21.28 -8.56 21.19
N GLY A 155 -22.28 -7.68 21.27
CA GLY A 155 -22.92 -7.37 22.54
C GLY A 155 -23.89 -8.48 22.93
N GLY A 156 -23.89 -8.81 24.22
CA GLY A 156 -24.90 -9.65 24.88
C GLY A 156 -24.41 -11.03 25.26
#